data_AF-A0A948TKT0-F1
#
_entry.id   AF-A0A948TKT0-F1
#
_cell.length_a   1.000
_cell.length_b   1.000
_cell.length_c   1.000
_cell.angle_alpha   90.00
_cell.angle_beta   90.00
_cell.angle_gamma   90.00
#
_symmetry.space_group_name_H-M   'P 1'
#
loop_
_entity.id
_entity.type
_entity.pdbx_description
1 polymer ?
#
loop_
_entity_poly.entity_id
_entity_poly.type
_entity_poly.pdbx_seq_one_letter_code
_entity_poly.pdbx_strand_id
1 'polypeptide(L)' 'MMICSEPKLSPLQIVRKLKQMSTTATWKRHENCLRHIFYRENTFWTDGYFVSSVGNVSQETIKESKPG' A
#
# COMPACT_ATOMS: atom_id res chain seq x y z
N MET A 1 1.43 4.95 4.02
CA MET A 1 0.20 5.47 3.39
C MET A 1 -0.97 4.98 4.23
N MET A 2 -1.89 5.87 4.61
CA MET A 2 -3.14 5.49 5.27
C MET A 2 -4.23 5.41 4.21
N ILE A 3 -5.03 4.33 4.22
CA ILE A 3 -6.07 4.08 3.22
C ILE A 3 -7.34 3.70 3.95
N CYS A 4 -8.42 4.43 3.67
CA CYS A 4 -9.77 4.03 4.04
C CYS A 4 -10.43 3.37 2.83
N SER A 5 -10.85 2.12 2.94
CA SER A 5 -11.49 1.37 1.86
C SER A 5 -12.68 0.59 2.38
N GLU A 6 -13.63 0.30 1.49
CA GLU A 6 -14.69 -0.68 1.80
C GLU A 6 -14.08 -2.07 2.04
N PRO A 7 -14.66 -2.87 2.96
CA PRO A 7 -14.15 -4.21 3.29
C PRO A 7 -14.26 -5.22 2.13
N LYS A 8 -14.95 -4.85 1.05
CA LYS A 8 -15.08 -5.67 -0.17
C LYS A 8 -13.79 -5.72 -0.99
N LEU A 9 -12.86 -4.80 -0.78
CA LEU A 9 -11.58 -4.77 -1.48
C LEU A 9 -10.52 -5.42 -0.61
N SER A 10 -9.85 -6.44 -1.15
CA SER A 10 -8.70 -7.03 -0.46
C SER A 10 -7.52 -6.04 -0.44
N PRO A 11 -6.68 -6.05 0.62
CA PRO A 11 -5.45 -5.26 0.66
C PRO A 11 -4.57 -5.44 -0.57
N LEU A 12 -4.52 -6.67 -1.11
CA LEU A 12 -3.78 -6.99 -2.32
C LEU A 12 -4.29 -6.19 -3.54
N GLN A 13 -5.60 -6.11 -3.74
CA GLN A 13 -6.19 -5.37 -4.86
C GLN A 13 -5.85 -3.88 -4.77
N ILE A 14 -5.92 -3.31 -3.56
CA ILE A 14 -5.61 -1.91 -3.29
C ILE A 14 -4.13 -1.64 -3.60
N VAL A 15 -3.22 -2.43 -3.03
CA VAL A 15 -1.78 -2.26 -3.23
C VAL A 15 -1.40 -2.45 -4.70
N ARG A 16 -1.95 -3.46 -5.38
CA ARG A 16 -1.71 -3.68 -6.83
C ARG A 16 -2.12 -2.47 -7.65
N LYS A 17 -3.30 -1.91 -7.39
CA LYS A 17 -3.81 -0.75 -8.12
C LYS A 17 -2.93 0.48 -7.89
N LEU A 18 -2.55 0.74 -6.64
CA LEU A 18 -1.70 1.87 -6.27
C LEU A 18 -0.30 1.76 -6.87
N LYS A 19 0.34 0.59 -6.74
CA LYS A 19 1.65 0.33 -7.35
C LYS A 19 1.59 0.50 -8.86
N GLN A 20 0.57 -0.04 -9.53
CA GLN A 20 0.42 0.09 -10.98
C GLN A 20 0.27 1.56 -11.42
N MET A 21 -0.66 2.30 -10.81
CA MET A 21 -0.93 3.69 -11.18
C MET A 21 0.30 4.58 -10.95
N SER A 22 0.97 4.42 -9.81
CA SER A 22 2.16 5.20 -9.48
C SER A 22 3.34 4.83 -10.38
N THR A 23 3.60 3.54 -10.65
CA THR A 23 4.63 3.12 -11.62
C THR A 23 4.39 3.79 -12.97
N THR A 24 3.18 3.69 -13.53
CA THR A 24 2.88 4.30 -14.84
C THR A 24 3.06 5.83 -14.84
N ALA A 25 2.59 6.52 -13.81
CA ALA A 25 2.73 7.98 -13.71
C ALA A 25 4.20 8.40 -13.58
N THR A 26 4.98 7.71 -12.74
CA THR A 26 6.40 7.97 -12.51
C THR A 26 7.24 7.73 -13.76
N TRP A 27 7.02 6.62 -14.46
CA TRP A 27 7.70 6.33 -15.73
C TRP A 27 7.39 7.37 -16.81
N LYS A 28 6.12 7.76 -16.97
CA LYS A 28 5.74 8.81 -17.95
C LYS A 28 6.41 10.17 -17.68
N ARG A 29 6.65 10.51 -16.40
CA ARG A 29 7.20 11.81 -16.02
C ARG A 29 8.73 11.85 -16.02
N HIS A 30 9.37 10.72 -15.72
CA HIS A 30 10.81 10.66 -15.44
C HIS A 30 11.55 9.57 -16.23
N GLU A 31 10.99 9.14 -17.37
CA GLU A 31 11.52 8.04 -18.20
C GLU A 31 13.04 8.14 -18.45
N ASN A 32 13.52 9.31 -18.84
CA ASN A 32 14.93 9.53 -19.17
C ASN A 32 15.88 9.22 -18.01
N CYS A 33 15.47 9.56 -16.78
CA CYS A 33 16.24 9.31 -15.56
C CYS A 33 16.09 7.83 -15.14
N LEU A 34 14.86 7.34 -15.10
CA LEU A 34 14.54 6.00 -14.60
C LEU A 34 15.13 4.90 -15.48
N ARG A 35 15.19 5.10 -16.80
CA ARG A 35 15.81 4.16 -17.73
C ARG A 35 17.30 3.97 -17.46
N HIS A 36 17.99 4.98 -16.92
CA HIS A 36 19.41 4.87 -16.57
C HIS A 36 19.62 4.15 -15.23
N ILE A 37 18.63 4.23 -14.31
CA ILE A 37 18.71 3.65 -12.97
C ILE A 37 18.25 2.19 -12.97
N PHE A 38 17.10 1.89 -13.61
CA PHE A 38 16.48 0.56 -13.63
C PHE A 38 16.83 -0.25 -14.88
N TYR A 39 17.65 0.33 -15.77
CA TYR A 39 18.20 -0.23 -17.01
C TYR A 39 17.16 -0.82 -17.99
N ARG A 40 16.62 -2.00 -17.66
CA ARG A 40 15.75 -2.79 -18.56
C ARG A 40 14.36 -3.07 -18.02
N GLU A 41 14.13 -2.93 -16.72
CA GLU A 41 12.81 -3.22 -16.15
C GLU A 41 12.03 -1.94 -15.90
N ASN A 42 10.79 -1.91 -16.37
CA ASN A 42 9.83 -0.85 -16.03
C ASN A 42 9.21 -1.10 -14.64
N THR A 43 10.03 -1.54 -13.68
CA THR A 43 9.66 -1.77 -12.30
C THR A 43 10.05 -0.54 -11.47
N PHE A 44 9.23 -0.21 -10.49
CA PHE A 44 9.49 0.90 -9.57
C PHE A 44 9.34 0.47 -8.12
N TRP A 45 8.40 -0.44 -7.87
CA TRP A 45 8.17 -1.05 -6.57
C TRP A 45 8.73 -2.47 -6.56
N THR A 46 9.20 -2.91 -5.39
CA THR A 46 9.46 -4.33 -5.12
C THR A 46 8.15 -5.12 -5.10
N ASP A 47 8.23 -6.44 -5.22
CA ASP A 47 7.03 -7.31 -5.18
C ASP A 47 6.34 -7.29 -3.81
N GLY A 48 7.13 -7.16 -2.74
CA GLY A 48 6.65 -7.16 -1.35
C GLY A 48 5.81 -5.94 -0.99
N TYR A 49 4.90 -6.11 -0.02
CA TYR A 49 4.19 -5.03 0.64
C TYR A 49 3.87 -5.42 2.08
N PHE A 50 3.74 -4.41 2.95
CA PHE A 50 3.29 -4.59 4.32
C PHE A 50 1.96 -3.86 4.52
N VAL A 51 1.04 -4.49 5.24
CA VAL A 51 -0.27 -3.91 5.58
C VAL A 51 -0.62 -4.21 7.03
N SER A 52 -1.21 -3.23 7.70
CA SER A 52 -1.74 -3.35 9.05
C SER A 52 -3.03 -2.52 9.15
N SER A 53 -4.02 -3.02 9.90
CA SER A 53 -5.24 -2.27 10.17
C SER A 53 -5.00 -1.26 11.29
N VAL A 54 -5.67 -0.12 11.19
CA VAL A 54 -5.69 0.90 12.25
C VAL A 54 -7.11 0.93 12.79
N GLY A 55 -7.29 0.50 14.04
CA GLY A 55 -8.55 0.56 14.76
C GLY A 55 -8.47 1.62 15.86
N ASN A 56 -9.55 2.39 16.03
CA ASN A 56 -9.70 3.26 17.20
C ASN A 56 -10.25 2.40 18.34
N VAL A 57 -9.39 1.93 19.23
CA VAL A 57 -9.84 1.15 20.39
C VAL A 57 -10.15 2.13 21.52
N SER A 58 -11.41 2.20 21.96
CA SER A 58 -11.77 2.98 23.15
C SER A 58 -11.21 2.30 24.41
N GLN A 59 -10.88 3.07 25.45
CA GLN A 59 -10.39 2.50 26.72
C GLN A 59 -11.39 1.53 27.37
N GLU A 60 -12.69 1.69 27.09
CA GLU A 60 -13.76 0.81 27.56
C GLU A 60 -13.66 -0.58 26.93
N THR A 61 -13.38 -0.66 25.62
CA THR A 61 -13.25 -1.93 24.88
C THR A 61 -12.07 -2.78 25.40
N ILE A 62 -11.01 -2.14 25.90
CA ILE A 62 -9.82 -2.83 26.47
C ILE A 62 -10.10 -3.39 27.87
N LYS A 63 -11.04 -2.79 28.62
CA LYS A 63 -11.37 -3.23 29.98
C LYS A 63 -12.27 -4.46 30.00
N GLU A 64 -13.20 -4.60 29.06
CA GLU A 64 -14.08 -5.79 28.94
C GLU A 64 -13.36 -7.04 28.43
N SER A 65 -12.26 -6.89 27.68
CA SER A 65 -11.54 -8.03 27.09
C SER A 65 -10.55 -8.72 28.05
N LYS A 66 -10.47 -8.31 29.33
CA LYS A 66 -9.74 -9.06 30.36
C LYS A 66 -10.71 -10.02 31.04
N PRO A 67 -10.66 -11.34 30.76
CA PRO A 67 -11.35 -12.29 31.63
C PRO A 67 -10.62 -12.26 32.97
N GLY A 68 -11.38 -11.95 34.03
CA GLY A 68 -10.97 -12.20 35.41
C GLY A 68 -10.95 -13.70 35.70
#